data_AF-A0A0J7JVN5-F1
#
_entry.id   AF-A0A0J7JVN5-F1
#
_cell.length_a   1.000
_cell.length_b   1.000
_cell.length_c   1.000
_cell.angle_alpha   90.00
_cell.angle_beta   90.00
_cell.angle_gamma   90.00
#
_symmetry.space_group_name_H-M   'P 1'
#
loop_
_entity.id
_entity.type
_entity.pdbx_description
1 polymer ?
#
loop_
_entity_poly.entity_id
_entity_poly.type
_entity_poly.pdbx_seq_one_letter_code
_entity_poly.pdbx_strand_id
1 'polypeptide(L)'
;IEPLQFLENAKDIVIENVQKVLQKHNCVKVNTIFNGEWYERHIIEATLTSLEEFQERDSGWALSRILDLTVNINKCNPMRAGCHIKLPREIVTKRAVINVESKDNACFAWSVVAALYPAERHMERESSYPHYTTVLNLEGVEFPMTLNQIKKFELANDISINVYGIERKKQVSILPIRLTD
;
A
#
# COMPACT_ATOMS: atom_id res chain seq x y z
N ILE A 1 13.81 23.47 -29.70
CA ILE A 1 14.49 22.37 -28.97
C ILE A 1 13.63 21.14 -29.19
N GLU A 2 14.21 20.05 -29.66
CA GLU A 2 13.47 18.80 -29.82
C GLU A 2 13.02 18.31 -28.43
N PRO A 3 11.72 18.12 -28.17
CA PRO A 3 11.21 17.76 -26.84
C PRO A 3 11.84 16.48 -26.31
N LEU A 4 12.05 15.49 -27.20
CA LEU A 4 12.75 14.25 -26.90
C LEU A 4 14.18 14.52 -26.40
N GLN A 5 14.94 15.37 -27.10
CA GLN A 5 16.30 15.72 -26.72
C GLN A 5 16.37 16.42 -25.34
N PHE A 6 15.39 17.28 -25.03
CA PHE A 6 15.33 17.89 -23.69
C PHE A 6 15.11 16.83 -22.60
N LEU A 7 14.16 15.92 -22.82
CA LEU A 7 13.82 14.89 -21.84
C LEU A 7 14.96 13.87 -21.67
N GLU A 8 15.65 13.50 -22.74
CA GLU A 8 16.85 12.66 -22.67
C GLU A 8 17.99 13.36 -21.91
N ASN A 9 18.25 14.64 -22.18
CA ASN A 9 19.26 15.40 -21.45
C ASN A 9 18.93 15.55 -19.95
N ALA A 10 17.64 15.56 -19.59
CA ALA A 10 17.19 15.66 -18.21
C ALA A 10 17.18 14.32 -17.47
N LYS A 11 17.33 13.18 -18.17
CA LYS A 11 17.16 11.82 -17.64
C LYS A 11 18.02 11.54 -16.41
N ASP A 12 19.33 11.74 -16.54
CA ASP A 12 20.28 11.44 -15.46
C ASP A 12 20.04 12.36 -14.25
N ILE A 13 19.76 13.64 -14.49
CA ILE A 13 19.48 14.63 -13.45
C ILE A 13 18.21 14.27 -12.67
N VAL A 14 17.15 13.88 -13.38
CA VAL A 14 15.89 13.47 -12.75
C VAL A 14 16.11 12.21 -11.93
N ILE A 15 16.70 11.16 -12.52
CA ILE A 15 16.96 9.88 -11.83
C ILE A 15 17.77 10.11 -10.55
N GLU A 16 18.85 10.87 -10.62
CA GLU A 16 19.69 11.17 -9.46
C GLU A 16 18.91 11.90 -8.35
N ASN A 17 18.15 12.93 -8.72
CA ASN A 17 17.34 13.69 -7.76
C ASN A 17 16.26 12.84 -7.11
N VAL A 18 15.59 11.98 -7.88
CA VAL A 18 14.60 11.05 -7.34
C VAL A 18 15.25 10.07 -6.35
N GLN A 19 16.40 9.49 -6.69
CA GLN A 19 17.13 8.59 -5.81
C GLN A 19 17.52 9.27 -4.49
N LYS A 20 18.01 10.52 -4.53
CA LYS A 20 18.32 11.32 -3.33
C LYS A 20 17.08 11.55 -2.45
N VAL A 21 15.93 11.88 -3.05
CA VAL A 21 14.66 12.06 -2.32
C VAL A 21 14.21 10.76 -1.67
N LEU A 22 14.30 9.64 -2.39
CA LEU A 22 13.91 8.31 -1.87
C LEU A 22 14.76 7.90 -0.66
N GLN A 23 16.09 8.11 -0.72
CA GLN A 23 17.00 7.84 0.39
C GLN A 23 16.70 8.76 1.59
N LYS A 24 16.57 10.07 1.35
CA LYS A 24 16.31 11.06 2.40
C LYS A 24 15.02 10.80 3.17
N HIS A 25 13.96 10.36 2.48
CA HIS A 25 12.64 10.21 3.08
C HIS A 25 12.29 8.77 3.51
N ASN A 26 13.23 7.83 3.42
CA ASN A 26 13.07 6.43 3.83
C ASN A 26 11.79 5.80 3.24
N CYS A 27 11.60 5.98 1.92
CA CYS A 27 10.46 5.42 1.17
C CYS A 27 10.75 3.95 0.84
N VAL A 28 9.88 3.04 1.28
CA VAL A 28 10.19 1.59 1.38
C VAL A 28 9.80 0.77 0.13
N LYS A 29 9.11 1.34 -0.86
CA LYS A 29 8.83 0.64 -2.13
C LYS A 29 9.49 1.35 -3.32
N VAL A 30 10.65 0.83 -3.71
CA VAL A 30 11.18 0.95 -5.09
C VAL A 30 11.01 -0.43 -5.73
N ASN A 31 9.77 -0.89 -5.87
CA ASN A 31 9.50 -2.21 -6.48
C ASN A 31 9.29 -2.14 -8.00
N THR A 32 9.22 -0.93 -8.54
CA THR A 32 9.72 -0.65 -9.89
C THR A 32 11.10 -0.09 -9.67
N ILE A 33 12.12 -0.80 -10.13
CA ILE A 33 13.48 -0.30 -10.19
C ILE A 33 13.39 1.09 -10.84
N PHE A 34 13.66 2.16 -10.10
CA PHE A 34 13.72 3.52 -10.65
C PHE A 34 14.99 3.57 -11.52
N ASN A 35 14.88 3.02 -12.73
CA ASN A 35 15.91 2.88 -13.77
C ASN A 35 15.51 3.71 -15.00
N GLY A 36 16.31 3.62 -16.06
CA GLY A 36 15.99 4.27 -17.33
C GLY A 36 14.64 3.87 -17.92
N GLU A 37 14.18 2.63 -17.70
CA GLU A 37 12.90 2.12 -18.21
C GLU A 37 11.70 2.82 -17.56
N TRP A 38 11.76 3.09 -16.25
CA TRP A 38 10.72 3.89 -15.59
C TRP A 38 10.63 5.30 -16.18
N TYR A 39 11.79 5.95 -16.40
CA TYR A 39 11.85 7.31 -16.94
C TYR A 39 11.32 7.37 -18.37
N GLU A 40 11.69 6.40 -19.20
CA GLU A 40 11.20 6.28 -20.57
C GLU A 40 9.67 6.24 -20.60
N ARG A 41 9.09 5.30 -19.85
CA ARG A 41 7.66 5.02 -19.89
C ARG A 41 6.79 6.10 -19.23
N HIS A 42 7.24 6.66 -18.11
CA HIS A 42 6.39 7.54 -17.29
C HIS A 42 6.69 9.03 -17.47
N ILE A 43 7.84 9.39 -18.05
CA ILE A 43 8.22 10.78 -18.29
C ILE A 43 8.29 11.05 -19.79
N ILE A 44 9.08 10.27 -20.54
CA ILE A 44 9.25 10.53 -21.99
C ILE A 44 7.96 10.23 -22.74
N GLU A 45 7.51 8.98 -22.73
CA GLU A 45 6.30 8.55 -23.45
C GLU A 45 5.08 9.37 -23.02
N ALA A 46 4.84 9.50 -21.71
CA ALA A 46 3.71 10.27 -21.19
C ALA A 46 3.72 11.75 -21.64
N THR A 47 4.90 12.38 -21.67
CA THR A 47 5.01 13.77 -22.15
C THR A 47 4.78 13.84 -23.66
N LEU A 48 5.38 12.94 -24.44
CA LEU A 48 5.21 12.91 -25.90
C LEU A 48 3.75 12.63 -26.31
N THR A 49 3.09 11.66 -25.69
CA THR A 49 1.66 11.38 -25.94
C THR A 49 0.80 12.61 -25.63
N SER A 50 1.05 13.30 -24.51
CA SER A 50 0.30 14.52 -24.19
C SER A 50 0.52 15.65 -25.21
N LEU A 51 1.69 15.70 -25.85
CA LEU A 51 2.01 16.67 -26.89
C LEU A 51 1.34 16.33 -28.22
N GLU A 52 1.32 15.05 -28.60
CA GLU A 52 0.62 14.55 -29.78
C GLU A 52 -0.88 14.82 -29.66
N GLU A 53 -1.51 14.45 -28.54
CA GLU A 53 -2.94 14.71 -28.27
C GLU A 53 -3.30 16.20 -28.31
N PHE A 54 -2.36 17.08 -27.96
CA PHE A 54 -2.58 18.53 -28.02
C PHE A 54 -2.53 19.06 -29.46
N GLN A 55 -1.64 18.52 -30.28
CA GLN A 55 -1.45 18.92 -31.68
C GLN A 55 -2.61 18.46 -32.58
N GLU A 56 -3.23 17.31 -32.29
CA GLU A 56 -4.37 16.78 -33.05
C GLU A 56 -5.67 17.58 -32.89
N ARG A 57 -5.72 18.59 -32.03
CA ARG A 57 -6.92 19.42 -31.83
C ARG A 57 -7.11 20.54 -32.87
N ASP A 58 -6.52 20.42 -34.06
CA ASP A 58 -6.59 21.37 -35.19
C ASP A 58 -6.28 22.84 -34.85
N SER A 59 -5.67 23.07 -33.68
CA SER A 59 -5.52 24.42 -33.12
C SER A 59 -4.37 25.19 -33.77
N GLY A 60 -3.48 24.49 -34.51
CA GLY A 60 -2.26 25.06 -35.10
C GLY A 60 -1.15 25.37 -34.09
N TRP A 61 -1.29 24.92 -32.83
CA TRP A 61 -0.28 25.15 -31.80
C TRP A 61 0.87 24.16 -31.95
N ALA A 62 2.08 24.69 -32.06
CA ALA A 62 3.32 23.91 -32.04
C ALA A 62 4.10 24.19 -30.75
N LEU A 63 4.65 23.14 -30.13
CA LEU A 63 5.46 23.27 -28.93
C LEU A 63 6.73 24.07 -29.24
N SER A 64 6.90 25.22 -28.58
CA SER A 64 8.08 26.08 -28.76
C SER A 64 9.25 25.65 -27.87
N ARG A 65 9.01 25.50 -26.56
CA ARG A 65 10.03 25.09 -25.58
C ARG A 65 9.39 24.55 -24.29
N ILE A 66 10.11 23.67 -23.60
CA ILE A 66 9.81 23.25 -22.24
C ILE A 66 10.55 24.22 -21.30
N LEU A 67 9.83 24.85 -20.38
CA LEU A 67 10.40 25.78 -19.40
C LEU A 67 10.95 25.05 -18.18
N ASP A 68 10.12 24.19 -17.61
CA ASP A 68 10.38 23.51 -16.34
C ASP A 68 9.75 22.11 -16.38
N LEU A 69 10.41 21.15 -15.74
CA LEU A 69 9.90 19.79 -15.52
C LEU A 69 9.73 19.57 -14.02
N THR A 70 8.49 19.36 -13.56
CA THR A 70 8.20 19.11 -12.15
C THR A 70 7.78 17.65 -11.96
N VAL A 71 8.54 16.90 -11.17
CA VAL A 71 8.23 15.50 -10.83
C VAL A 71 7.76 15.42 -9.36
N ASN A 72 6.51 15.04 -9.16
CA ASN A 72 5.93 14.91 -7.82
C ASN A 72 6.05 13.47 -7.33
N ILE A 73 6.79 13.28 -6.23
CA ILE A 73 6.98 11.96 -5.62
C ILE A 73 6.26 11.92 -4.27
N ASN A 74 5.27 11.04 -4.18
CA ASN A 74 4.56 10.78 -2.94
C ASN A 74 5.18 9.60 -2.21
N LYS A 75 5.40 9.77 -0.90
CA LYS A 75 5.81 8.66 -0.03
C LYS A 75 4.65 7.68 0.11
N CYS A 76 4.70 6.58 -0.63
CA CYS A 76 3.85 5.43 -0.38
C CYS A 76 4.57 4.49 0.60
N ASN A 77 4.13 4.46 1.86
CA ASN A 77 4.52 3.42 2.78
C ASN A 77 3.38 2.38 2.77
N PRO A 78 3.45 1.34 1.91
CA PRO A 78 2.47 0.27 2.00
C PRO A 78 2.51 -0.25 3.43
N MET A 79 1.36 -0.32 4.09
CA MET A 79 1.31 -0.88 5.43
C MET A 79 1.96 -2.25 5.41
N ARG A 80 3.01 -2.44 6.22
CA ARG A 80 3.64 -3.74 6.40
C ARG A 80 2.62 -4.62 7.13
N ALA A 81 1.90 -5.44 6.39
CA ALA A 81 1.05 -6.48 6.94
C ALA A 81 1.91 -7.71 7.25
N GLY A 82 1.70 -8.31 8.41
CA GLY A 82 2.39 -9.52 8.84
C GLY A 82 1.77 -10.09 10.10
N CYS A 83 1.92 -11.40 10.30
CA CYS A 83 1.25 -12.12 11.38
C CYS A 83 1.96 -12.01 12.73
N HIS A 84 3.25 -11.66 12.72
CA HIS A 84 4.06 -11.59 13.94
C HIS A 84 4.50 -10.15 14.25
N ILE A 85 3.55 -9.34 14.73
CA ILE A 85 3.82 -7.96 15.12
C ILE A 85 3.77 -7.85 16.64
N LYS A 86 4.90 -7.45 17.25
CA LYS A 86 4.94 -7.12 18.68
C LYS A 86 4.13 -5.85 18.93
N LEU A 87 2.99 -5.99 19.61
CA LEU A 87 2.16 -4.86 20.00
C LEU A 87 2.85 -3.98 21.06
N PRO A 88 2.60 -2.66 21.05
CA PRO A 88 3.07 -1.77 22.12
C PRO A 88 2.52 -2.19 23.48
N ARG A 89 3.31 -1.97 24.54
CA ARG A 89 2.94 -2.37 25.91
C ARG A 89 1.62 -1.71 26.35
N GLU A 90 1.37 -0.49 25.91
CA GLU A 90 0.17 0.30 26.20
C GLU A 90 -1.12 -0.35 25.70
N ILE A 91 -1.04 -1.18 24.66
CA ILE A 91 -2.18 -1.93 24.12
C ILE A 91 -2.32 -3.26 24.86
N VAL A 92 -1.19 -3.96 25.05
CA VAL A 92 -1.16 -5.27 25.73
C VAL A 92 -1.70 -5.17 27.15
N THR A 93 -1.34 -4.12 27.90
CA THR A 93 -1.80 -3.94 29.29
C THR A 93 -3.29 -3.70 29.41
N LYS A 94 -3.95 -3.16 28.37
CA LYS A 94 -5.40 -2.93 28.36
C LYS A 94 -6.21 -4.22 28.17
N ARG A 95 -5.58 -5.31 27.70
CA ARG A 95 -6.24 -6.60 27.41
C ARG A 95 -7.49 -6.48 26.51
N ALA A 96 -7.57 -5.43 25.70
CA ALA A 96 -8.71 -5.17 24.81
C ALA A 96 -8.49 -5.70 23.38
N VAL A 97 -7.29 -6.21 23.08
CA VAL A 97 -6.92 -6.71 21.75
C VAL A 97 -6.39 -8.12 21.91
N ILE A 98 -6.89 -9.03 21.09
CA ILE A 98 -6.36 -10.39 20.95
C ILE A 98 -5.37 -10.37 19.79
N ASN A 99 -4.15 -10.86 20.04
CA ASN A 99 -3.11 -11.00 19.03
C ASN A 99 -2.82 -12.48 18.84
N VAL A 100 -3.56 -13.12 17.94
CA VAL A 100 -3.36 -14.54 17.62
C VAL A 100 -2.01 -14.70 16.94
N GLU A 101 -1.15 -15.53 17.51
CA GLU A 101 0.19 -15.80 17.02
C GLU A 101 0.12 -16.80 15.87
N SER A 102 0.03 -16.30 14.64
CA SER A 102 0.10 -17.16 13.45
C SER A 102 1.51 -17.33 12.90
N LYS A 103 1.87 -18.56 12.50
CA LYS A 103 3.09 -18.86 11.71
C LYS A 103 2.91 -18.73 10.20
N ASP A 104 1.66 -18.73 9.71
CA ASP A 104 1.35 -18.52 8.30
C ASP A 104 1.20 -17.02 7.96
N ASN A 105 0.76 -16.68 6.74
CA ASN A 105 0.49 -15.29 6.32
C ASN A 105 -1.00 -14.90 6.45
N ALA A 106 -1.80 -15.66 7.22
CA ALA A 106 -3.26 -15.54 7.33
C ALA A 106 -3.73 -14.90 8.63
N CYS A 107 -2.96 -13.98 9.25
CA CYS A 107 -3.36 -13.29 10.49
C CYS A 107 -4.70 -12.57 10.39
N PHE A 108 -5.06 -12.08 9.20
CA PHE A 108 -6.37 -11.49 8.98
C PHE A 108 -7.49 -12.50 9.26
N ALA A 109 -7.38 -13.70 8.70
CA ALA A 109 -8.38 -14.75 8.88
C ALA A 109 -8.42 -15.22 10.33
N TRP A 110 -7.25 -15.45 10.94
CA TRP A 110 -7.17 -15.79 12.37
C TRP A 110 -7.77 -14.71 13.28
N SER A 111 -7.61 -13.43 12.94
CA SER A 111 -8.21 -12.32 13.70
C SER A 111 -9.74 -12.33 13.60
N VAL A 112 -10.28 -12.64 12.42
CA VAL A 112 -11.74 -12.78 12.22
C VAL A 112 -12.27 -14.00 12.99
N VAL A 113 -11.59 -15.14 12.90
CA VAL A 113 -11.97 -16.36 13.65
C VAL A 113 -11.96 -16.10 15.15
N ALA A 114 -10.96 -15.40 15.68
CA ALA A 114 -10.90 -15.09 17.12
C ALA A 114 -12.06 -14.21 17.61
N ALA A 115 -12.61 -13.37 16.73
CA ALA A 115 -13.81 -12.58 17.02
C ALA A 115 -15.10 -13.42 16.94
N LEU A 116 -15.20 -14.32 15.96
CA LEU A 116 -16.38 -15.18 15.75
C LEU A 116 -16.47 -16.35 16.74
N TYR A 117 -15.33 -16.87 17.19
CA TYR A 117 -15.21 -18.02 18.08
C TYR A 117 -14.33 -17.65 19.29
N PRO A 118 -14.82 -16.84 20.25
CA PRO A 118 -14.02 -16.39 21.38
C PRO A 118 -13.53 -17.57 22.24
N ALA A 119 -12.23 -17.58 22.53
CA ALA A 119 -11.62 -18.55 23.45
C ALA A 119 -11.50 -17.95 24.85
N GLU A 120 -11.74 -18.75 25.89
CA GLU A 120 -11.62 -18.27 27.29
C GLU A 120 -10.17 -18.25 27.79
N ARG A 121 -9.33 -19.16 27.26
CA ARG A 121 -7.94 -19.35 27.69
C ARG A 121 -7.04 -19.46 26.48
N HIS A 122 -5.80 -19.03 26.66
CA HIS A 122 -4.77 -19.12 25.62
C HIS A 122 -5.22 -18.49 24.28
N MET A 123 -5.87 -17.31 24.35
CA MET A 123 -6.39 -16.58 23.19
C MET A 123 -5.30 -16.21 22.18
N GLU A 124 -4.04 -16.24 22.59
CA GLU A 124 -2.89 -16.01 21.71
C GLU A 124 -2.62 -17.18 20.74
N ARG A 125 -3.16 -18.38 20.99
CA ARG A 125 -2.78 -19.59 20.23
C ARG A 125 -3.77 -19.91 19.12
N GLU A 126 -3.26 -20.23 17.92
CA GLU A 126 -4.06 -20.76 16.81
C GLU A 126 -4.90 -21.98 17.21
N SER A 127 -4.33 -22.88 18.03
CA SER A 127 -4.97 -24.13 18.48
C SER A 127 -6.21 -23.92 19.34
N SER A 128 -6.42 -22.70 19.85
CA SER A 128 -7.60 -22.34 20.65
C SER A 128 -8.83 -22.11 19.79
N TYR A 129 -8.67 -22.10 18.46
CA TYR A 129 -9.70 -21.74 17.49
C TYR A 129 -9.86 -22.82 16.42
N PRO A 130 -11.05 -22.94 15.78
CA PRO A 130 -11.19 -23.73 14.57
C PRO A 130 -10.29 -23.17 13.46
N HIS A 131 -9.81 -24.05 12.58
CA HIS A 131 -8.96 -23.61 11.47
C HIS A 131 -9.74 -22.68 10.53
N TYR A 132 -9.18 -21.55 10.15
CA TYR A 132 -9.91 -20.51 9.42
C TYR A 132 -10.53 -20.97 8.09
N THR A 133 -9.90 -21.93 7.41
CA THR A 133 -10.42 -22.51 6.15
C THR A 133 -11.69 -23.33 6.33
N THR A 134 -12.02 -23.78 7.53
CA THR A 134 -13.23 -24.59 7.78
C THR A 134 -14.45 -23.73 8.09
N VAL A 135 -14.24 -22.48 8.52
CA VAL A 135 -15.29 -21.58 9.01
C VAL A 135 -15.47 -20.33 8.17
N LEU A 136 -14.49 -19.95 7.33
CA LEU A 136 -14.55 -18.77 6.47
C LEU A 136 -14.59 -19.15 4.99
N ASN A 137 -15.38 -18.41 4.22
CA ASN A 137 -15.32 -18.41 2.76
C ASN A 137 -14.16 -17.53 2.28
N LEU A 138 -13.15 -18.15 1.69
CA LEU A 138 -11.93 -17.50 1.20
C LEU A 138 -11.89 -17.41 -0.35
N GLU A 139 -13.02 -17.58 -1.02
CA GLU A 139 -13.06 -17.66 -2.48
C GLU A 139 -12.57 -16.37 -3.16
N GLY A 140 -11.49 -16.53 -3.94
CA GLY A 140 -10.83 -15.45 -4.67
C GLY A 140 -10.32 -14.33 -3.75
N VAL A 141 -9.88 -14.71 -2.55
CA VAL A 141 -9.11 -13.87 -1.64
C VAL A 141 -7.71 -14.49 -1.51
N GLU A 142 -6.69 -13.64 -1.62
CA GLU A 142 -5.29 -14.05 -1.53
C GLU A 142 -4.64 -13.50 -0.26
N PHE A 143 -3.74 -14.30 0.32
CA PHE A 143 -2.91 -13.88 1.45
C PHE A 143 -1.52 -13.45 0.98
N PRO A 144 -0.92 -12.40 1.58
CA PRO A 144 -1.48 -11.59 2.68
C PRO A 144 -2.63 -10.67 2.23
N MET A 145 -3.60 -10.50 3.11
CA MET A 145 -4.80 -9.69 2.86
C MET A 145 -4.44 -8.26 2.44
N THR A 146 -5.17 -7.72 1.46
CA THR A 146 -5.07 -6.31 1.08
C THR A 146 -6.39 -5.58 1.36
N LEU A 147 -6.33 -4.27 1.63
CA LEU A 147 -7.53 -3.47 1.93
C LEU A 147 -8.61 -3.57 0.84
N ASN A 148 -8.19 -3.65 -0.42
CA ASN A 148 -9.10 -3.73 -1.56
C ASN A 148 -9.90 -5.04 -1.60
N GLN A 149 -9.35 -6.13 -1.03
CA GLN A 149 -10.00 -7.43 -0.99
C GLN A 149 -10.99 -7.59 0.18
N ILE A 150 -10.91 -6.72 1.21
CA ILE A 150 -11.75 -6.83 2.41
C ILE A 150 -13.24 -6.74 2.06
N LYS A 151 -13.63 -5.81 1.18
CA LYS A 151 -15.04 -5.68 0.77
C LYS A 151 -15.59 -6.95 0.13
N LYS A 152 -14.77 -7.65 -0.66
CA LYS A 152 -15.14 -8.93 -1.24
C LYS A 152 -15.30 -10.01 -0.17
N PHE A 153 -14.36 -10.07 0.77
CA PHE A 153 -14.39 -11.01 1.88
C PHE A 153 -15.62 -10.80 2.79
N GLU A 154 -15.95 -9.55 3.10
CA GLU A 154 -17.15 -9.16 3.86
C GLU A 154 -18.43 -9.66 3.21
N LEU A 155 -18.60 -9.42 1.90
CA LEU A 155 -19.77 -9.89 1.14
C LEU A 155 -19.86 -11.42 1.09
N ALA A 156 -18.73 -12.11 1.02
CA ALA A 156 -18.69 -13.58 0.94
C ALA A 156 -18.99 -14.27 2.28
N ASN A 157 -18.80 -13.57 3.40
CA ASN A 157 -18.96 -14.12 4.76
C ASN A 157 -20.10 -13.46 5.56
N ASP A 158 -20.78 -12.46 4.98
CA ASP A 158 -21.83 -11.66 5.63
C ASP A 158 -21.37 -11.03 6.95
N ILE A 159 -20.23 -10.34 6.92
CA ILE A 159 -19.61 -9.68 8.08
C ILE A 159 -19.10 -8.29 7.74
N SER A 160 -18.91 -7.45 8.77
CA SER A 160 -18.40 -6.09 8.66
C SER A 160 -17.06 -5.95 9.38
N ILE A 161 -16.07 -5.36 8.73
CA ILE A 161 -14.68 -5.31 9.21
C ILE A 161 -14.16 -3.87 9.22
N ASN A 162 -13.92 -3.36 10.43
CA ASN A 162 -13.24 -2.09 10.63
C ASN A 162 -11.73 -2.32 10.77
N VAL A 163 -10.94 -1.55 10.04
CA VAL A 163 -9.47 -1.61 10.07
C VAL A 163 -8.92 -0.37 10.74
N TYR A 164 -8.17 -0.59 11.81
CA TYR A 164 -7.50 0.47 12.58
C TYR A 164 -5.98 0.34 12.46
N GLY A 165 -5.32 1.48 12.35
CA GLY A 165 -3.88 1.62 12.30
C GLY A 165 -3.33 2.06 13.64
N ILE A 166 -2.14 1.58 13.98
CA ILE A 166 -1.38 2.04 15.15
C ILE A 166 -0.27 2.98 14.66
N GLU A 167 -0.34 4.25 15.05
CA GLU A 167 0.73 5.21 14.79
C GLU A 167 1.62 5.33 16.05
N ARG A 168 2.92 5.06 15.87
CA ARG A 168 3.93 5.16 16.93
C ARG A 168 4.74 6.45 16.75
N LYS A 169 4.22 7.56 17.30
CA LYS A 169 4.97 8.83 17.45
C LYS A 169 5.49 8.94 18.89
N LYS A 170 5.28 10.07 19.58
CA LYS A 170 5.61 10.26 21.00
C LYS A 170 4.67 9.48 21.94
N GLN A 171 3.45 9.20 21.48
CA GLN A 171 2.44 8.39 22.15
C GLN A 171 1.79 7.47 21.12
N VAL A 172 1.30 6.30 21.57
CA VAL A 172 0.55 5.36 20.74
C VAL A 172 -0.83 5.93 20.45
N SER A 173 -1.15 6.19 19.18
CA SER A 173 -2.49 6.55 18.73
C SER A 173 -3.08 5.45 17.82
N ILE A 174 -4.39 5.28 17.92
CA ILE A 174 -5.18 4.37 17.09
C ILE A 174 -6.00 5.23 16.14
N LEU A 175 -5.91 4.96 14.85
CA LEU A 175 -6.56 5.74 13.80
C LEU A 175 -7.39 4.82 12.90
N PRO A 176 -8.61 5.21 12.49
CA PRO A 176 -9.35 4.44 11.50
C PRO A 176 -8.65 4.52 10.14
N ILE A 177 -8.40 3.37 9.53
CA ILE A 177 -7.89 3.28 8.15
C ILE A 177 -9.05 3.01 7.19
N ARG A 178 -9.96 2.12 7.61
CA ARG A 178 -11.15 1.76 6.86
C ARG A 178 -12.27 1.49 7.86
N LEU A 179 -13.41 2.13 7.64
CA LEU A 179 -14.64 1.82 8.34
C LEU A 179 -15.57 1.12 7.35
N THR A 180 -16.37 0.19 7.86
CA THR A 180 -17.47 -0.39 7.08
C THR A 180 -18.63 0.60 7.08
N ASP A 181 -19.25 0.78 5.93
CA ASP A 181 -20.42 1.64 5.73
C ASP A 181 -21.70 0.99 6.29
#